data_AF-A0A2P7VH12-F1
#
_entry.id   AF-A0A2P7VH12-F1
#
_cell.length_a   1.000
_cell.length_b   1.000
_cell.length_c   1.000
_cell.angle_alpha   90.00
_cell.angle_beta   90.00
_cell.angle_gamma   90.00
#
_symmetry.space_group_name_H-M   'P 1'
#
loop_
_entity.id
_entity.type
_entity.pdbx_description
1 polymer ?
#
loop_
_entity_poly.entity_id
_entity_poly.type
_entity_poly.pdbx_seq_one_letter_code
_entity_poly.pdbx_strand_id
1 'polypeptide(L)'
;MSFDESNIPDVQRRVAVYAQARNFLTGFCTFHADAVSNQRRLEVILFPSTSAKIHYERVADLGITDENDIPEVARRVAKLAQNLKDPSGKNYLTGFTTFHADNIGTGRRLEIILLPDDSTLAKIHYERVADLGITDENDIPEVARRVAKFAQDLKDPSGKNYLTGFTTFHADNIGTGRRLEIILFTQNVAALDYEFKLGLGIIGRFSFQPEINSSQRFKLIERHIFAVSRAIICDTLGDHKQKLLNAYTKAIDHGVSTDPNENASVPVPERSRINVNFSVLFPKGDIEIAQTLIHEMMHCAGEGLQSELDHPPRRLPPPGQSCAVPEHTFDCPFDGGPYYSSPPLQAELCIAGSQSDISNCMLNSRGEFTVYEKNT
;
A
#
# COMPACT_ATOMS: atom_id res chain seq x y z
N MET A 1 7.34 2.68 13.30
CA MET A 1 6.28 2.99 12.31
C MET A 1 4.93 2.79 12.96
N SER A 2 4.25 3.86 13.40
CA SER A 2 2.88 3.76 13.89
C SER A 2 1.91 3.95 12.70
N PHE A 3 1.19 2.90 12.34
CA PHE A 3 -0.09 3.05 11.65
C PHE A 3 -1.14 3.19 12.74
N ASP A 4 -1.75 4.36 12.82
CA ASP A 4 -2.78 4.64 13.79
C ASP A 4 -4.13 4.24 13.21
N GLU A 5 -4.67 3.11 13.69
CA GLU A 5 -5.99 2.60 13.29
C GLU A 5 -7.12 3.55 13.71
N SER A 6 -6.88 4.47 14.65
CA SER A 6 -7.88 5.46 15.07
C SER A 6 -8.00 6.64 14.10
N ASN A 7 -6.99 6.89 13.25
CA ASN A 7 -7.08 7.90 12.19
C ASN A 7 -7.77 7.33 10.95
N ILE A 8 -9.09 7.15 11.05
CA ILE A 8 -9.92 6.53 10.01
C ILE A 8 -9.74 7.17 8.62
N PRO A 9 -9.72 8.52 8.47
CA PRO A 9 -9.50 9.13 7.15
C PRO A 9 -8.18 8.69 6.52
N ASP A 10 -7.10 8.61 7.31
CA ASP A 10 -5.79 8.18 6.82
C ASP A 10 -5.79 6.68 6.46
N VAL A 11 -6.44 5.84 7.27
CA VAL A 11 -6.62 4.41 6.97
C VAL A 11 -7.34 4.20 5.65
N GLN A 12 -8.50 4.84 5.45
CA GLN A 12 -9.30 4.68 4.25
C GLN A 12 -8.56 5.20 3.01
N ARG A 13 -7.82 6.32 3.13
CA ARG A 13 -6.98 6.83 2.04
C ARG A 13 -5.91 5.82 1.62
N ARG A 14 -5.23 5.20 2.59
CA ARG A 14 -4.19 4.17 2.32
C ARG A 14 -4.78 2.94 1.65
N VAL A 15 -5.96 2.51 2.10
CA VAL A 15 -6.68 1.39 1.49
C VAL A 15 -7.09 1.72 0.05
N ALA A 16 -7.58 2.93 -0.21
CA ALA A 16 -7.93 3.35 -1.56
C ALA A 16 -6.71 3.34 -2.50
N VAL A 17 -5.56 3.87 -2.05
CA VAL A 17 -4.30 3.82 -2.83
C VAL A 17 -3.87 2.38 -3.09
N TYR A 18 -3.94 1.52 -2.07
CA TYR A 18 -3.65 0.09 -2.20
C TYR A 18 -4.57 -0.59 -3.23
N ALA A 19 -5.87 -0.31 -3.19
CA ALA A 19 -6.85 -0.85 -4.11
C ALA A 19 -6.62 -0.39 -5.56
N GLN A 20 -6.39 0.90 -5.75
CA GLN A 20 -6.10 1.50 -7.06
C GLN A 20 -4.84 0.92 -7.69
N ALA A 21 -3.80 0.68 -6.88
CA ALA A 21 -2.61 -0.02 -7.32
C ALA A 21 -2.96 -1.43 -7.85
N ARG A 22 -3.92 -2.12 -7.22
CA ARG A 22 -4.39 -3.45 -7.65
C ARG A 22 -5.40 -3.44 -8.81
N ASN A 23 -5.58 -2.32 -9.49
CA ASN A 23 -6.59 -2.11 -10.53
C ASN A 23 -8.04 -2.30 -10.03
N PHE A 24 -8.27 -2.12 -8.73
CA PHE A 24 -9.61 -1.95 -8.19
C PHE A 24 -9.96 -0.47 -8.21
N LEU A 25 -11.26 -0.16 -8.18
CA LEU A 25 -11.73 1.22 -8.08
C LEU A 25 -11.31 1.86 -6.76
N THR A 26 -11.47 1.10 -5.67
CA THR A 26 -11.18 1.52 -4.30
C THR A 26 -11.29 0.32 -3.34
N GLY A 27 -11.12 0.56 -2.04
CA GLY A 27 -11.45 -0.41 -1.01
C GLY A 27 -11.78 0.23 0.34
N PHE A 28 -12.11 -0.60 1.32
CA PHE A 28 -12.25 -0.19 2.72
C PHE A 28 -11.74 -1.26 3.68
N CYS A 29 -11.36 -0.84 4.88
CA CYS A 29 -10.95 -1.73 5.96
C CYS A 29 -12.14 -2.09 6.86
N THR A 30 -12.35 -3.37 7.16
CA THR A 30 -13.35 -3.80 8.17
C THR A 30 -12.80 -3.74 9.60
N PHE A 31 -11.49 -3.50 9.74
CA PHE A 31 -10.74 -3.57 11.01
C PHE A 31 -10.81 -4.95 11.68
N HIS A 32 -11.37 -5.94 11.00
CA HIS A 32 -11.23 -7.32 11.38
C HIS A 32 -9.77 -7.71 11.12
N ALA A 33 -9.16 -8.31 12.13
CA ALA A 33 -7.75 -8.61 12.10
C ALA A 33 -7.52 -10.05 12.52
N ASP A 34 -6.63 -10.72 11.79
CA ASP A 34 -6.00 -11.92 12.29
C ASP A 34 -4.55 -11.63 12.70
N ALA A 35 -4.04 -12.48 13.59
CA ALA A 35 -2.66 -12.42 14.03
C ALA A 35 -1.92 -13.57 13.34
N VAL A 36 -1.05 -13.24 12.40
CA VAL A 36 -0.10 -14.18 11.81
C VAL A 36 1.30 -13.77 12.24
N SER A 37 2.02 -14.68 12.92
CA SER A 37 3.43 -14.48 13.29
C SER A 37 3.71 -13.15 14.02
N ASN A 38 2.90 -12.82 15.03
CA ASN A 38 2.99 -11.59 15.84
C ASN A 38 2.71 -10.28 15.08
N GLN A 39 2.23 -10.34 13.84
CA GLN A 39 1.81 -9.18 13.06
C GLN A 39 0.29 -9.20 12.85
N ARG A 40 -0.36 -8.05 13.04
CA ARG A 40 -1.77 -7.86 12.71
C ARG A 40 -1.92 -7.60 11.22
N ARG A 41 -2.76 -8.40 10.56
CA ARG A 41 -3.29 -8.08 9.23
C ARG A 41 -4.66 -7.45 9.39
N LEU A 42 -4.99 -6.53 8.51
CA LEU A 42 -6.30 -5.91 8.42
C LEU A 42 -7.01 -6.51 7.20
N GLU A 43 -8.25 -6.91 7.41
CA GLU A 43 -9.14 -7.32 6.33
C GLU A 43 -9.56 -6.08 5.52
N VAL A 44 -9.23 -6.12 4.23
CA VAL A 44 -9.47 -5.06 3.26
C VAL A 44 -10.40 -5.61 2.19
N ILE A 45 -11.44 -4.84 1.86
CA ILE A 45 -12.41 -5.18 0.82
C ILE A 45 -12.15 -4.28 -0.37
N LEU A 46 -12.07 -4.86 -1.56
CA LEU A 46 -11.68 -4.18 -2.78
C LEU A 46 -12.82 -4.22 -3.79
N PHE A 47 -13.28 -3.05 -4.22
CA PHE A 47 -14.36 -2.92 -5.18
C PHE A 47 -13.83 -2.75 -6.60
N PRO A 48 -14.21 -3.62 -7.55
CA PRO A 48 -13.85 -3.42 -8.95
C PRO A 48 -14.71 -2.29 -9.55
N SER A 49 -14.24 -1.72 -10.66
CA SER A 49 -14.96 -0.66 -11.40
C SER A 49 -16.30 -1.13 -11.98
N THR A 50 -16.55 -2.43 -12.03
CA THR A 50 -17.82 -3.02 -12.48
C THR A 50 -18.92 -2.96 -11.41
N SER A 51 -18.56 -2.79 -10.13
CA SER A 51 -19.50 -2.87 -9.00
C SER A 51 -19.87 -1.51 -8.41
N ALA A 52 -19.14 -0.45 -8.75
CA ALA A 52 -19.29 0.88 -8.16
C ALA A 52 -18.85 1.98 -9.11
N LYS A 53 -19.16 3.24 -8.77
CA LYS A 53 -18.76 4.43 -9.54
C LYS A 53 -18.11 5.49 -8.66
N ILE A 54 -17.20 6.26 -9.23
CA ILE A 54 -16.63 7.44 -8.56
C ILE A 54 -17.48 8.67 -8.89
N HIS A 55 -17.78 9.44 -7.85
CA HIS A 55 -18.33 10.78 -7.89
C HIS A 55 -17.43 11.70 -7.06
N TYR A 56 -17.38 12.98 -7.39
CA TYR A 56 -16.64 13.95 -6.61
C TYR A 56 -17.58 15.06 -6.17
N GLU A 57 -17.58 15.37 -4.88
CA GLU A 57 -18.44 16.39 -4.30
C GLU A 57 -17.65 17.33 -3.40
N ARG A 58 -17.96 18.64 -3.42
CA ARG A 58 -17.29 19.59 -2.52
C ARG A 58 -17.69 19.31 -1.07
N VAL A 59 -16.71 19.36 -0.17
CA VAL A 59 -16.94 19.20 1.28
C VAL A 59 -17.98 20.21 1.77
N ALA A 60 -17.88 21.46 1.29
CA ALA A 60 -18.82 22.53 1.62
C ALA A 60 -20.25 22.27 1.10
N ASP A 61 -20.41 21.66 -0.08
CA ASP A 61 -21.73 21.37 -0.67
C ASP A 61 -22.45 20.24 0.07
N LEU A 62 -21.68 19.33 0.70
CA LEU A 62 -22.20 18.32 1.62
C LEU A 62 -22.59 18.91 2.99
N GLY A 63 -22.15 20.14 3.30
CA GLY A 63 -22.32 20.76 4.61
C GLY A 63 -21.49 20.09 5.71
N ILE A 64 -20.37 19.46 5.35
CA ILE A 64 -19.44 18.84 6.30
C ILE A 64 -18.57 19.93 6.93
N THR A 65 -18.61 20.05 8.26
CA THR A 65 -17.82 21.02 9.02
C THR A 65 -16.56 20.43 9.66
N ASP A 66 -16.55 19.12 9.90
CA ASP A 66 -15.39 18.36 10.38
C ASP A 66 -15.33 17.02 9.64
N GLU A 67 -14.24 16.79 8.90
CA GLU A 67 -14.03 15.54 8.15
C GLU A 67 -13.63 14.37 9.07
N ASN A 68 -13.29 14.63 10.33
CA ASN A 68 -12.98 13.60 11.32
C ASN A 68 -14.23 13.08 12.03
N ASP A 69 -15.39 13.75 11.90
CA ASP A 69 -16.68 13.21 12.33
C ASP A 69 -17.15 12.18 11.28
N ILE A 70 -16.52 10.99 11.33
CA ILE A 70 -16.78 9.90 10.37
C ILE A 70 -18.27 9.53 10.30
N PRO A 71 -19.01 9.43 11.44
CA PRO A 71 -20.44 9.20 11.38
C PRO A 71 -21.20 10.28 10.59
N GLU A 72 -20.87 11.57 10.79
CA GLU A 72 -21.53 12.64 10.05
C GLU A 72 -21.19 12.62 8.56
N VAL A 73 -19.91 12.45 8.21
CA VAL A 73 -19.48 12.34 6.82
C VAL A 73 -20.19 11.18 6.12
N ALA A 74 -20.24 10.00 6.75
CA ALA A 74 -20.92 8.83 6.20
C ALA A 74 -22.42 9.10 5.96
N ARG A 75 -23.11 9.74 6.92
CA ARG A 75 -24.53 10.12 6.77
C ARG A 75 -24.76 11.04 5.60
N ARG A 76 -23.93 12.09 5.45
CA ARG A 76 -24.04 13.07 4.37
C ARG A 76 -23.80 12.44 3.01
N VAL A 77 -22.77 11.61 2.89
CA VAL A 77 -22.43 10.90 1.66
C VAL A 77 -23.53 9.91 1.25
N ALA A 78 -24.04 9.11 2.19
CA ALA A 78 -25.14 8.18 1.91
C ALA A 78 -26.40 8.93 1.42
N LYS A 79 -26.74 10.05 2.06
CA LYS A 79 -27.87 10.89 1.66
C LYS A 79 -27.66 11.52 0.27
N LEU A 80 -26.45 11.99 -0.05
CA LEU A 80 -26.14 12.46 -1.41
C LEU A 80 -26.38 11.34 -2.42
N ALA A 81 -25.80 10.16 -2.19
CA ALA A 81 -25.88 9.04 -3.11
C ALA A 81 -27.32 8.64 -3.43
N GLN A 82 -28.19 8.56 -2.41
CA GLN A 82 -29.61 8.24 -2.58
C GLN A 82 -30.39 9.26 -3.42
N ASN A 83 -29.90 10.51 -3.53
CA ASN A 83 -30.49 11.55 -4.37
C ASN A 83 -29.90 11.58 -5.80
N LEU A 84 -28.76 10.92 -6.03
CA LEU A 84 -28.14 10.82 -7.33
C LEU A 84 -28.77 9.67 -8.13
N LYS A 85 -28.77 9.83 -9.46
CA LYS A 85 -29.25 8.83 -10.40
C LYS A 85 -28.13 8.31 -11.29
N ASP A 86 -28.15 7.02 -11.57
CA ASP A 86 -27.30 6.41 -12.57
C ASP A 86 -27.78 6.75 -14.01
N PRO A 87 -27.03 6.39 -15.06
CA PRO A 87 -27.42 6.64 -16.45
C PRO A 87 -28.73 5.97 -16.88
N SER A 88 -29.22 4.96 -16.14
CA SER A 88 -30.51 4.33 -16.37
C SER A 88 -31.67 5.05 -15.68
N GLY A 89 -31.36 6.08 -14.87
CA GLY A 89 -32.33 6.87 -14.10
C GLY A 89 -32.67 6.27 -12.73
N LYS A 90 -32.02 5.19 -12.32
CA LYS A 90 -32.18 4.54 -11.02
C LYS A 90 -31.33 5.25 -9.96
N ASN A 91 -31.85 5.37 -8.74
CA ASN A 91 -31.07 5.95 -7.65
C ASN A 91 -29.91 5.02 -7.27
N TYR A 92 -28.82 5.58 -6.74
CA TYR A 92 -27.81 4.76 -6.08
C TYR A 92 -28.32 4.30 -4.71
N LEU A 93 -27.88 3.12 -4.27
CA LEU A 93 -28.24 2.57 -2.96
C LEU A 93 -27.70 3.45 -1.83
N THR A 94 -26.43 3.82 -1.96
CA THR A 94 -25.64 4.54 -0.96
C THR A 94 -24.28 4.93 -1.56
N GLY A 95 -23.44 5.60 -0.75
CA GLY A 95 -22.05 5.80 -1.07
C GLY A 95 -21.16 5.93 0.17
N PHE A 96 -19.86 5.89 -0.05
CA PHE A 96 -18.84 6.06 0.99
C PHE A 96 -17.65 6.85 0.44
N THR A 97 -16.99 7.63 1.30
CA THR A 97 -15.83 8.44 0.93
C THR A 97 -14.54 7.63 1.03
N THR A 98 -13.61 7.85 0.11
CA THR A 98 -12.25 7.30 0.21
C THR A 98 -11.32 8.23 1.02
N PHE A 99 -11.81 9.43 1.39
CA PHE A 99 -11.02 10.54 1.95
C PHE A 99 -9.81 10.93 1.10
N HIS A 100 -9.79 10.47 -0.15
CA HIS A 100 -9.00 11.04 -1.22
C HIS A 100 -9.68 12.34 -1.62
N ALA A 101 -8.91 13.42 -1.60
CA ALA A 101 -9.43 14.75 -1.83
C ALA A 101 -8.54 15.49 -2.82
N ASP A 102 -9.15 15.99 -3.89
CA ASP A 102 -8.52 16.96 -4.77
C ASP A 102 -8.93 18.39 -4.33
N ASN A 103 -8.07 19.36 -4.63
CA ASN A 103 -8.35 20.77 -4.39
C ASN A 103 -8.24 21.51 -5.73
N ILE A 104 -9.36 21.56 -6.48
CA ILE A 104 -9.40 22.19 -7.79
C ILE A 104 -10.04 23.57 -7.67
N GLY A 105 -9.23 24.56 -7.24
CA GLY A 105 -9.48 26.02 -7.33
C GLY A 105 -10.71 26.60 -6.63
N THR A 106 -11.68 25.77 -6.24
CA THR A 106 -13.02 26.12 -5.74
C THR A 106 -13.32 25.45 -4.39
N GLY A 107 -12.28 24.86 -3.78
CA GLY A 107 -12.36 24.15 -2.50
C GLY A 107 -12.02 22.67 -2.64
N ARG A 108 -11.90 22.03 -1.47
CA ARG A 108 -11.62 20.60 -1.34
C ARG A 108 -12.84 19.78 -1.74
N ARG A 109 -12.64 18.73 -2.54
CA ARG A 109 -13.68 17.74 -2.86
C ARG A 109 -13.38 16.41 -2.20
N LEU A 110 -14.42 15.67 -1.84
CA LEU A 110 -14.32 14.27 -1.45
C LEU A 110 -14.55 13.41 -2.68
N GLU A 111 -13.70 12.42 -2.87
CA GLU A 111 -13.98 11.28 -3.73
C GLU A 111 -14.97 10.34 -3.03
N ILE A 112 -16.13 10.15 -3.66
CA ILE A 112 -17.25 9.37 -3.17
C ILE A 112 -17.46 8.19 -4.10
N ILE A 113 -17.57 7.01 -3.51
CA ILE A 113 -17.90 5.78 -4.19
C ILE A 113 -19.39 5.56 -4.09
N LEU A 114 -20.06 5.53 -5.23
CA LEU A 114 -21.49 5.28 -5.35
C LEU A 114 -21.73 3.81 -5.68
N LEU A 115 -22.56 3.16 -4.87
CA LEU A 115 -23.00 1.78 -5.10
C LEU A 115 -24.35 1.81 -5.81
N PRO A 116 -24.47 1.17 -6.99
CA PRO A 116 -25.76 1.03 -7.66
C PRO A 116 -26.78 0.37 -6.73
N ASP A 117 -28.04 0.78 -6.85
CA ASP A 117 -29.14 0.01 -6.27
C ASP A 117 -29.32 -1.28 -7.06
N ASP A 118 -28.50 -2.28 -6.78
CA ASP A 118 -28.58 -3.61 -7.34
C ASP A 118 -28.52 -4.61 -6.21
N SER A 119 -29.64 -5.30 -5.97
CA SER A 119 -29.80 -6.27 -4.90
C SER A 119 -28.91 -7.50 -5.06
N THR A 120 -28.32 -7.70 -6.26
CA THR A 120 -27.32 -8.75 -6.49
C THR A 120 -25.94 -8.36 -5.96
N LEU A 121 -25.69 -7.07 -5.75
CA LEU A 121 -24.41 -6.53 -5.26
C LEU A 121 -24.48 -6.17 -3.77
N ALA A 122 -25.55 -5.49 -3.34
CA ALA A 122 -25.69 -5.07 -1.96
C ALA A 122 -27.16 -4.91 -1.53
N LYS A 123 -27.41 -4.94 -0.23
CA LYS A 123 -28.74 -4.78 0.37
C LYS A 123 -28.68 -3.93 1.63
N ILE A 124 -29.69 -3.06 1.83
CA ILE A 124 -29.87 -2.35 3.10
C ILE A 124 -30.56 -3.27 4.12
N HIS A 125 -30.00 -3.30 5.33
CA HIS A 125 -30.55 -3.92 6.52
C HIS A 125 -30.51 -2.92 7.67
N TYR A 126 -31.45 -3.01 8.61
CA TYR A 126 -31.47 -2.13 9.77
C TYR A 126 -31.39 -2.98 11.04
N GLU A 127 -30.38 -2.75 11.87
CA GLU A 127 -30.13 -3.55 13.08
C GLU A 127 -29.98 -2.67 14.32
N ARG A 128 -30.45 -3.15 15.49
CA ARG A 128 -30.33 -2.36 16.72
C ARG A 128 -28.86 -2.27 17.15
N VAL A 129 -28.44 -1.06 17.56
CA VAL A 129 -27.08 -0.82 18.09
C VAL A 129 -26.75 -1.80 19.23
N ALA A 130 -27.73 -2.02 20.12
CA ALA A 130 -27.58 -2.94 21.25
C ALA A 130 -27.43 -4.41 20.83
N ASP A 131 -28.10 -4.84 19.76
CA ASP A 131 -28.03 -6.24 19.29
C ASP A 131 -26.70 -6.54 18.61
N LEU A 132 -26.04 -5.52 18.06
CA LEU A 132 -24.67 -5.60 17.57
C LEU A 132 -23.63 -5.59 18.71
N GLY A 133 -24.04 -5.29 19.94
CA GLY A 133 -23.16 -5.13 21.09
C GLY A 133 -22.24 -3.90 21.02
N ILE A 134 -22.64 -2.87 20.28
CA ILE A 134 -21.90 -1.61 20.16
C ILE A 134 -22.20 -0.75 21.40
N THR A 135 -21.15 -0.36 22.13
CA THR A 135 -21.25 0.49 23.33
C THR A 135 -20.88 1.95 23.10
N ASP A 136 -20.07 2.22 22.07
CA ASP A 136 -19.70 3.56 21.62
C ASP A 136 -19.71 3.59 20.09
N GLU A 137 -20.59 4.40 19.50
CA GLU A 137 -20.70 4.54 18.05
C GLU A 137 -19.54 5.36 17.44
N ASN A 138 -18.75 6.05 18.27
CA ASN A 138 -17.57 6.80 17.83
C ASN A 138 -16.30 5.94 17.78
N ASP A 139 -16.32 4.74 18.37
CA ASP A 139 -15.26 3.73 18.16
C ASP A 139 -15.49 3.06 16.79
N ILE A 140 -15.15 3.79 15.73
CA ILE A 140 -15.36 3.37 14.34
C ILE A 140 -14.73 2.00 14.04
N PRO A 141 -13.50 1.69 14.50
CA PRO A 141 -12.94 0.34 14.36
C PRO A 141 -13.81 -0.74 14.99
N GLU A 142 -14.33 -0.52 16.21
CA GLU A 142 -15.22 -1.50 16.86
C GLU A 142 -16.54 -1.65 16.13
N VAL A 143 -17.18 -0.55 15.74
CA VAL A 143 -18.43 -0.57 14.96
C VAL A 143 -18.23 -1.36 13.66
N ALA A 144 -17.16 -1.08 12.91
CA ALA A 144 -16.86 -1.77 11.66
C ALA A 144 -16.68 -3.28 11.88
N ARG A 145 -15.93 -3.70 12.91
CA ARG A 145 -15.76 -5.12 13.27
C ARG A 145 -17.08 -5.80 13.58
N ARG A 146 -17.93 -5.18 14.40
CA ARG A 146 -19.22 -5.74 14.82
C ARG A 146 -20.16 -5.89 13.63
N VAL A 147 -20.24 -4.88 12.78
CA VAL A 147 -21.07 -4.89 11.57
C VAL A 147 -20.58 -5.93 10.56
N ALA A 148 -19.27 -6.04 10.33
CA ALA A 148 -18.71 -7.04 9.43
C ALA A 148 -19.03 -8.46 9.91
N LYS A 149 -18.81 -8.75 11.21
CA LYS A 149 -19.14 -10.05 11.81
C LYS A 149 -20.64 -10.36 11.70
N PHE A 150 -21.49 -9.41 12.05
CA PHE A 150 -22.93 -9.56 11.92
C PHE A 150 -23.35 -9.92 10.49
N ALA A 151 -22.81 -9.21 9.49
CA ALA A 151 -23.10 -9.50 8.09
C ALA A 151 -22.64 -10.90 7.68
N GLN A 152 -21.46 -11.32 8.12
CA GLN A 152 -20.91 -12.66 7.84
C GLN A 152 -21.74 -13.79 8.46
N ASP A 153 -22.54 -13.51 9.49
CA ASP A 153 -23.46 -14.49 10.10
C ASP A 153 -24.82 -14.54 9.36
N LEU A 154 -25.14 -13.56 8.52
CA LEU A 154 -26.39 -13.49 7.75
C LEU A 154 -26.28 -14.17 6.38
N LYS A 155 -27.41 -14.73 5.92
CA LYS A 155 -27.54 -15.35 4.59
C LYS A 155 -28.14 -14.40 3.55
N ASP A 156 -27.55 -14.37 2.36
CA ASP A 156 -28.10 -13.74 1.18
C ASP A 156 -29.23 -14.58 0.53
N PRO A 157 -29.96 -14.06 -0.47
CA PRO A 157 -31.03 -14.82 -1.14
C PRO A 157 -30.57 -16.12 -1.83
N SER A 158 -29.27 -16.28 -2.08
CA SER A 158 -28.68 -17.51 -2.63
C SER A 158 -28.31 -18.53 -1.56
N GLY A 159 -28.47 -18.21 -0.28
CA GLY A 159 -28.12 -19.07 0.86
C GLY A 159 -26.64 -19.00 1.26
N LYS A 160 -25.85 -18.11 0.66
CA LYS A 160 -24.45 -17.85 1.04
C LYS A 160 -24.40 -16.78 2.12
N ASN A 161 -23.34 -16.77 2.92
CA ASN A 161 -23.14 -15.66 3.87
C ASN A 161 -22.87 -14.38 3.08
N TYR A 162 -23.30 -13.22 3.58
CA TYR A 162 -22.78 -11.96 3.03
C TYR A 162 -21.27 -11.89 3.23
N LEU A 163 -20.58 -11.20 2.32
CA LEU A 163 -19.13 -11.01 2.39
C LEU A 163 -18.76 -10.23 3.65
N THR A 164 -19.50 -9.16 3.90
CA THR A 164 -19.27 -8.19 4.99
C THR A 164 -20.41 -7.17 5.04
N GLY A 165 -20.34 -6.22 5.97
CA GLY A 165 -21.27 -5.10 6.09
C GLY A 165 -20.57 -3.77 6.33
N PHE A 166 -21.26 -2.67 6.00
CA PHE A 166 -20.80 -1.30 6.27
C PHE A 166 -21.96 -0.44 6.76
N THR A 167 -21.78 0.34 7.82
CA THR A 167 -22.82 1.23 8.34
C THR A 167 -22.79 2.59 7.65
N THR A 168 -23.95 3.13 7.28
CA THR A 168 -24.06 4.53 6.81
C THR A 168 -24.17 5.52 7.97
N PHE A 169 -24.25 5.01 9.20
CA PHE A 169 -24.57 5.75 10.42
C PHE A 169 -25.90 6.52 10.34
N HIS A 170 -26.73 6.26 9.31
CA HIS A 170 -28.14 6.62 9.35
C HIS A 170 -28.79 5.77 10.42
N ALA A 171 -29.52 6.44 11.29
CA ALA A 171 -30.18 5.79 12.38
C ALA A 171 -31.60 6.31 12.52
N ASP A 172 -32.55 5.38 12.60
CA ASP A 172 -33.88 5.65 13.10
C ASP A 172 -33.99 5.20 14.57
N ASN A 173 -34.95 5.78 15.28
CA ASN A 173 -35.28 5.38 16.64
C ASN A 173 -36.75 4.95 16.65
N ILE A 174 -36.99 3.65 16.73
CA ILE A 174 -38.34 3.08 16.64
C ILE A 174 -38.83 2.56 17.99
N GLY A 175 -38.80 3.40 19.02
CA GLY A 175 -39.37 3.12 20.35
C GLY A 175 -38.69 2.01 21.17
N THR A 176 -37.99 1.07 20.52
CA THR A 176 -37.23 -0.03 21.11
C THR A 176 -35.72 0.22 21.07
N GLY A 177 -35.31 1.46 20.79
CA GLY A 177 -33.92 1.88 20.69
C GLY A 177 -33.51 2.29 19.27
N ARG A 178 -32.26 2.77 19.17
CA ARG A 178 -31.63 3.22 17.93
C ARG A 178 -31.22 2.04 17.06
N ARG A 179 -31.46 2.13 15.75
CA ARG A 179 -30.97 1.16 14.76
C ARG A 179 -29.94 1.82 13.85
N LEU A 180 -28.99 1.04 13.37
CA LEU A 180 -28.06 1.44 12.31
C LEU A 180 -28.55 0.87 10.99
N GLU A 181 -28.52 1.71 9.96
CA GLU A 181 -28.57 1.26 8.58
C GLU A 181 -27.23 0.64 8.17
N ILE A 182 -27.28 -0.64 7.80
CA ILE A 182 -26.16 -1.48 7.40
C ILE A 182 -26.35 -1.87 5.93
N ILE A 183 -25.32 -1.64 5.13
CA ILE A 183 -25.19 -2.16 3.78
C ILE A 183 -24.53 -3.53 3.87
N LEU A 184 -25.25 -4.56 3.46
CA LEU A 184 -24.76 -5.93 3.37
C LEU A 184 -24.26 -6.20 1.96
N PHE A 185 -23.01 -6.61 1.82
CA PHE A 185 -22.35 -6.87 0.54
C PHE A 185 -22.40 -8.36 0.19
N THR A 186 -22.85 -8.71 -1.01
CA THR A 186 -22.87 -10.11 -1.46
C THR A 186 -21.45 -10.59 -1.79
N GLN A 187 -21.25 -11.89 -1.94
CA GLN A 187 -19.94 -12.48 -2.26
C GLN A 187 -19.37 -12.05 -3.63
N ASN A 188 -20.20 -11.48 -4.51
CA ASN A 188 -19.81 -11.17 -5.89
C ASN A 188 -19.45 -9.68 -6.10
N VAL A 189 -19.66 -8.83 -5.10
CA VAL A 189 -19.52 -7.38 -5.26
C VAL A 189 -18.08 -6.90 -5.15
N ALA A 190 -17.24 -7.62 -4.42
CA ALA A 190 -15.89 -7.20 -4.05
C ALA A 190 -14.98 -8.40 -3.80
N ALA A 191 -13.67 -8.15 -3.82
CA ALA A 191 -12.65 -9.10 -3.38
C ALA A 191 -12.27 -8.84 -1.92
N LEU A 192 -11.97 -9.91 -1.18
CA LEU A 192 -11.40 -9.82 0.17
C LEU A 192 -9.89 -10.03 0.11
N ASP A 193 -9.13 -9.19 0.82
CA ASP A 193 -7.72 -9.42 1.07
C ASP A 193 -7.32 -9.15 2.52
N TYR A 194 -6.20 -9.71 2.95
CA TYR A 194 -5.62 -9.51 4.27
C TYR A 194 -4.26 -8.83 4.13
N GLU A 195 -4.20 -7.56 4.55
CA GLU A 195 -3.00 -6.76 4.39
C GLU A 195 -2.31 -6.44 5.71
N PHE A 196 -0.97 -6.52 5.72
CA PHE A 196 -0.21 -6.16 6.91
C PHE A 196 -0.39 -4.67 7.19
N LYS A 197 -0.67 -4.36 8.47
CA LYS A 197 -0.74 -2.98 8.99
C LYS A 197 0.45 -2.12 8.57
N LEU A 198 1.63 -2.73 8.50
CA LEU A 198 2.86 -2.10 8.02
C LEU A 198 2.78 -1.67 6.56
N GLY A 199 2.21 -2.51 5.69
CA GLY A 199 2.06 -2.22 4.27
C GLY A 199 1.15 -1.03 4.03
N LEU A 200 -0.06 -1.06 4.60
CA LEU A 200 -0.96 0.11 4.61
C LEU A 200 -0.26 1.33 5.24
N GLY A 201 0.52 1.08 6.29
CA GLY A 201 1.36 2.04 7.01
C GLY A 201 2.40 2.77 6.16
N ILE A 202 2.91 2.20 5.07
CA ILE A 202 3.91 2.87 4.23
C ILE A 202 3.33 3.39 2.91
N ILE A 203 2.31 2.73 2.34
CA ILE A 203 1.72 3.11 1.04
C ILE A 203 1.23 4.57 1.02
N GLY A 204 0.60 5.02 2.12
CA GLY A 204 0.09 6.40 2.22
C GLY A 204 1.16 7.48 2.18
N ARG A 205 2.44 7.10 2.18
CA ARG A 205 3.58 8.01 2.06
C ARG A 205 4.12 8.06 0.64
N PHE A 206 3.65 7.21 -0.25
CA PHE A 206 4.18 7.12 -1.60
C PHE A 206 3.47 8.09 -2.55
N SER A 207 4.24 8.91 -3.25
CA SER A 207 3.78 9.62 -4.45
C SER A 207 4.43 9.01 -5.69
N PHE A 208 3.74 9.11 -6.81
CA PHE A 208 4.21 8.58 -8.10
C PHE A 208 4.04 9.65 -9.16
N GLN A 209 5.08 9.85 -9.97
CA GLN A 209 4.98 10.68 -11.16
C GLN A 209 3.90 10.13 -12.12
N PRO A 210 3.17 11.01 -12.85
CA PRO A 210 2.07 10.60 -13.73
C PRO A 210 2.44 9.54 -14.78
N GLU A 211 3.69 9.54 -15.23
CA GLU A 211 4.25 8.64 -16.25
C GLU A 211 4.36 7.19 -15.77
N ILE A 212 4.42 6.96 -14.45
CA ILE A 212 4.43 5.61 -13.87
C ILE A 212 3.03 5.04 -13.99
N ASN A 213 2.86 3.96 -14.74
CA ASN A 213 1.53 3.35 -14.95
C ASN A 213 1.08 2.50 -13.75
N SER A 214 -0.21 2.12 -13.70
CA SER A 214 -0.79 1.41 -12.55
C SER A 214 -0.08 0.09 -12.22
N SER A 215 0.33 -0.69 -13.23
CA SER A 215 1.06 -1.95 -13.02
C SER A 215 2.44 -1.72 -12.39
N GLN A 216 3.14 -0.68 -12.83
CA GLN A 216 4.42 -0.27 -12.27
C GLN A 216 4.27 0.22 -10.82
N ARG A 217 3.30 1.09 -10.55
CA ARG A 217 2.99 1.58 -9.19
C ARG A 217 2.72 0.41 -8.24
N PHE A 218 1.91 -0.54 -8.69
CA PHE A 218 1.59 -1.72 -7.91
C PHE A 218 2.82 -2.54 -7.56
N LYS A 219 3.64 -2.85 -8.57
CA LYS A 219 4.84 -3.63 -8.35
C LYS A 219 5.78 -2.95 -7.36
N LEU A 220 5.99 -1.64 -7.49
CA LEU A 220 6.80 -0.85 -6.53
C LEU A 220 6.22 -0.91 -5.12
N ILE A 221 4.90 -0.74 -4.96
CA ILE A 221 4.22 -0.86 -3.67
C ILE A 221 4.47 -2.23 -3.05
N GLU A 222 4.16 -3.31 -3.76
CA GLU A 222 4.35 -4.67 -3.26
C GLU A 222 5.80 -4.91 -2.84
N ARG A 223 6.76 -4.46 -3.66
CA ARG A 223 8.18 -4.70 -3.41
C ARG A 223 8.72 -3.86 -2.26
N HIS A 224 8.20 -2.65 -2.02
CA HIS A 224 8.49 -1.91 -0.79
C HIS A 224 7.91 -2.60 0.45
N ILE A 225 6.66 -3.05 0.42
CA ILE A 225 6.04 -3.77 1.55
C ILE A 225 6.86 -5.03 1.88
N PHE A 226 7.24 -5.78 0.85
CA PHE A 226 8.10 -6.94 0.99
C PHE A 226 9.45 -6.54 1.59
N ALA A 227 10.14 -5.55 1.02
CA ALA A 227 11.43 -5.07 1.51
C ALA A 227 11.41 -4.66 2.99
N VAL A 228 10.42 -3.86 3.41
CA VAL A 228 10.29 -3.43 4.81
C VAL A 228 9.99 -4.60 5.73
N SER A 229 9.10 -5.51 5.33
CA SER A 229 8.77 -6.68 6.17
C SER A 229 10.00 -7.57 6.40
N ARG A 230 10.86 -7.73 5.37
CA ARG A 230 12.15 -8.40 5.46
C ARG A 230 13.14 -7.65 6.34
N ALA A 231 13.25 -6.32 6.19
CA ALA A 231 14.15 -5.49 6.98
C ALA A 231 13.90 -5.58 8.51
N ILE A 232 12.63 -5.68 8.92
CA ILE A 232 12.25 -5.78 10.34
C ILE A 232 12.90 -7.00 11.01
N ILE A 233 12.82 -8.16 10.35
CA ILE A 233 13.30 -9.44 10.89
C ILE A 233 14.76 -9.73 10.57
N CYS A 234 15.43 -8.85 9.83
CA CYS A 234 16.78 -9.06 9.32
C CYS A 234 17.82 -8.46 10.26
N ASP A 235 18.80 -9.25 10.72
CA ASP A 235 19.76 -8.78 11.71
C ASP A 235 21.04 -8.17 11.11
N THR A 236 21.28 -8.34 9.80
CA THR A 236 22.49 -7.83 9.12
C THR A 236 22.61 -6.30 9.16
N LEU A 237 21.48 -5.60 9.32
CA LEU A 237 21.44 -4.14 9.31
C LEU A 237 21.91 -3.49 10.61
N GLY A 238 22.00 -4.22 11.73
CA GLY A 238 22.38 -3.65 13.03
C GLY A 238 21.69 -2.32 13.34
N ASP A 239 22.48 -1.29 13.67
CA ASP A 239 22.01 0.05 14.00
C ASP A 239 21.38 0.81 12.82
N HIS A 240 21.68 0.43 11.57
CA HIS A 240 21.12 1.03 10.37
C HIS A 240 19.64 0.66 10.16
N LYS A 241 19.19 -0.44 10.76
CA LYS A 241 17.79 -0.90 10.71
C LYS A 241 16.84 0.22 11.12
N GLN A 242 17.09 0.87 12.25
CA GLN A 242 16.16 1.89 12.74
C GLN A 242 16.10 3.12 11.81
N LYS A 243 17.23 3.48 11.18
CA LYS A 243 17.27 4.59 10.21
C LYS A 243 16.50 4.26 8.94
N LEU A 244 16.64 3.04 8.42
CA LEU A 244 15.82 2.54 7.31
C LEU A 244 14.32 2.61 7.65
N LEU A 245 13.93 2.06 8.80
CA LEU A 245 12.53 2.07 9.24
C LEU A 245 12.01 3.50 9.43
N ASN A 246 12.86 4.43 9.87
CA ASN A 246 12.52 5.85 9.97
C ASN A 246 12.38 6.51 8.57
N ALA A 247 13.17 6.12 7.58
CA ALA A 247 13.00 6.61 6.21
C ALA A 247 11.61 6.25 5.65
N TYR A 248 11.12 5.03 5.91
CA TYR A 248 9.75 4.60 5.58
C TYR A 248 8.64 5.32 6.37
N THR A 249 8.98 6.18 7.34
CA THR A 249 8.00 7.06 8.01
C THR A 249 7.81 8.40 7.32
N LYS A 250 8.65 8.74 6.35
CA LYS A 250 8.62 10.00 5.59
C LYS A 250 7.90 9.81 4.25
N ALA A 251 7.42 10.89 3.64
CA ALA A 251 6.88 10.87 2.28
C ALA A 251 7.97 10.42 1.30
N ILE A 252 7.67 9.51 0.36
CA ILE A 252 8.62 8.94 -0.60
C ILE A 252 8.06 9.13 -2.01
N ASP A 253 8.75 9.93 -2.82
CA ASP A 253 8.40 10.22 -4.20
C ASP A 253 9.04 9.21 -5.17
N HIS A 254 8.27 8.73 -6.13
CA HIS A 254 8.75 7.81 -7.16
C HIS A 254 8.73 8.53 -8.51
N GLY A 255 9.91 8.62 -9.11
CA GLY A 255 10.10 9.15 -10.45
C GLY A 255 10.49 8.10 -11.47
N VAL A 256 10.51 8.51 -12.74
CA VAL A 256 11.07 7.71 -13.84
C VAL A 256 12.51 8.12 -14.10
N SER A 257 13.41 7.15 -14.21
CA SER A 257 14.72 7.35 -14.83
C SER A 257 14.75 6.79 -16.25
N THR A 258 15.56 7.42 -17.10
CA THR A 258 15.83 6.99 -18.47
C THR A 258 17.30 6.65 -18.69
N ASP A 259 18.15 6.74 -17.66
CA ASP A 259 19.56 6.39 -17.79
C ASP A 259 19.70 4.86 -17.94
N PRO A 260 20.15 4.36 -19.10
CA PRO A 260 20.22 2.92 -19.36
C PRO A 260 21.22 2.16 -18.47
N ASN A 261 22.05 2.87 -17.70
CA ASN A 261 23.09 2.28 -16.86
C ASN A 261 22.70 2.13 -15.39
N GLU A 262 21.51 2.58 -14.99
CA GLU A 262 21.02 2.46 -13.61
C GLU A 262 19.72 1.66 -13.53
N ASN A 263 19.59 0.90 -12.44
CA ASN A 263 18.34 0.24 -12.07
C ASN A 263 17.36 1.26 -11.44
N ALA A 264 17.87 1.99 -10.45
CA ALA A 264 17.20 3.08 -9.77
C ALA A 264 18.27 4.00 -9.16
N SER A 265 17.87 5.19 -8.73
CA SER A 265 18.76 6.14 -8.09
C SER A 265 18.02 7.05 -7.11
N VAL A 266 18.74 7.49 -6.08
CA VAL A 266 18.36 8.61 -5.21
C VAL A 266 19.21 9.83 -5.61
N PRO A 267 18.64 10.81 -6.33
CA PRO A 267 19.42 11.89 -6.96
C PRO A 267 20.03 12.88 -5.94
N VAL A 268 19.47 12.95 -4.73
CA VAL A 268 20.04 13.73 -3.63
C VAL A 268 19.84 12.93 -2.34
N PRO A 269 20.90 12.62 -1.59
CA PRO A 269 20.77 11.87 -0.36
C PRO A 269 19.89 12.56 0.69
N GLU A 270 19.28 11.77 1.58
CA GLU A 270 18.27 12.24 2.56
C GLU A 270 16.99 12.86 1.96
N ARG A 271 16.92 13.03 0.63
CA ARG A 271 15.64 13.26 -0.04
C ARG A 271 14.97 11.92 -0.26
N SER A 272 13.71 11.89 0.12
CA SER A 272 12.87 10.72 -0.09
C SER A 272 12.32 10.72 -1.52
N ARG A 273 13.21 10.61 -2.52
CA ARG A 273 12.83 10.41 -3.92
C ARG A 273 13.67 9.31 -4.53
N ILE A 274 13.00 8.33 -5.13
CA ILE A 274 13.60 7.21 -5.86
C ILE A 274 13.20 7.33 -7.33
N ASN A 275 14.17 7.53 -8.22
CA ASN A 275 13.93 7.44 -9.66
C ASN A 275 14.15 5.99 -10.09
N VAL A 276 13.18 5.39 -10.78
CA VAL A 276 13.25 3.99 -11.19
C VAL A 276 13.37 3.90 -12.71
N ASN A 277 14.35 3.14 -13.20
CA ASN A 277 14.41 2.77 -14.61
C ASN A 277 13.61 1.49 -14.85
N PHE A 278 12.36 1.67 -15.27
CA PHE A 278 11.44 0.55 -15.54
C PHE A 278 11.86 -0.33 -16.72
N SER A 279 12.69 0.17 -17.64
CA SER A 279 13.20 -0.64 -18.76
C SER A 279 14.35 -1.58 -18.36
N VAL A 280 15.07 -1.24 -17.28
CA VAL A 280 16.23 -1.99 -16.81
C VAL A 280 15.87 -2.85 -15.59
N LEU A 281 15.21 -2.28 -14.58
CA LEU A 281 14.97 -2.95 -13.31
C LEU A 281 13.85 -4.01 -13.39
N PHE A 282 12.73 -3.69 -14.03
CA PHE A 282 11.55 -4.58 -14.00
C PHE A 282 11.77 -5.95 -14.67
N PRO A 283 12.49 -6.04 -15.80
CA PRO A 283 12.84 -7.33 -16.39
C PRO A 283 13.68 -8.25 -15.50
N LYS A 284 14.36 -7.73 -14.47
CA LYS A 284 15.20 -8.51 -13.54
C LYS A 284 14.39 -9.28 -12.48
N GLY A 285 13.09 -9.01 -12.36
CA GLY A 285 12.17 -9.76 -11.52
C GLY A 285 12.04 -9.26 -10.07
N ASP A 286 11.10 -9.87 -9.35
CA ASP A 286 10.59 -9.35 -8.06
C ASP A 286 11.65 -9.23 -6.94
N ILE A 287 12.64 -10.13 -6.92
CA ILE A 287 13.70 -10.12 -5.91
C ILE A 287 14.65 -8.94 -6.13
N GLU A 288 15.11 -8.75 -7.36
CA GLU A 288 15.99 -7.62 -7.70
C GLU A 288 15.29 -6.29 -7.47
N ILE A 289 14.02 -6.18 -7.83
CA ILE A 289 13.24 -4.96 -7.57
C ILE A 289 13.23 -4.68 -6.06
N ALA A 290 12.96 -5.67 -5.22
CA ALA A 290 12.95 -5.47 -3.77
C ALA A 290 14.34 -5.14 -3.18
N GLN A 291 15.41 -5.77 -3.70
CA GLN A 291 16.80 -5.45 -3.32
C GLN A 291 17.17 -4.02 -3.69
N THR A 292 16.89 -3.63 -4.93
CA THR A 292 17.14 -2.26 -5.39
C THR A 292 16.35 -1.25 -4.55
N LEU A 293 15.07 -1.52 -4.26
CA LEU A 293 14.26 -0.57 -3.48
C LEU A 293 14.71 -0.46 -2.01
N ILE A 294 15.14 -1.54 -1.36
CA ILE A 294 15.68 -1.45 0.01
C ILE A 294 17.03 -0.73 0.02
N HIS A 295 17.85 -0.91 -1.02
CA HIS A 295 19.11 -0.21 -1.24
C HIS A 295 18.88 1.31 -1.37
N GLU A 296 18.03 1.74 -2.31
CA GLU A 296 17.71 3.16 -2.48
C GLU A 296 17.07 3.77 -1.22
N MET A 297 16.30 2.98 -0.47
CA MET A 297 15.73 3.45 0.80
C MET A 297 16.78 3.64 1.91
N MET A 298 17.92 2.96 1.84
CA MET A 298 19.05 3.25 2.72
C MET A 298 19.72 4.57 2.34
N HIS A 299 19.87 4.88 1.05
CA HIS A 299 20.30 6.21 0.62
C HIS A 299 19.32 7.31 1.07
N CYS A 300 18.00 7.04 1.00
CA CYS A 300 16.99 7.94 1.59
C CYS A 300 17.11 8.08 3.11
N ALA A 301 17.67 7.08 3.81
CA ALA A 301 17.94 7.12 5.24
C ALA A 301 19.21 7.90 5.61
N GLY A 302 19.94 8.42 4.61
CA GLY A 302 21.24 9.09 4.79
C GLY A 302 22.39 8.10 4.96
N GLU A 303 22.17 6.82 4.64
CA GLU A 303 23.17 5.78 4.79
C GLU A 303 24.02 5.60 3.53
N GLY A 304 25.31 5.30 3.72
CA GLY A 304 26.30 5.18 2.64
C GLY A 304 26.96 6.50 2.22
N LEU A 305 26.92 7.55 3.06
CA LEU A 305 27.42 8.89 2.69
C LEU A 305 28.72 9.24 3.41
N GLN A 306 29.84 9.06 2.73
CA GLN A 306 31.01 9.92 2.92
C GLN A 306 31.30 10.61 1.58
N SER A 307 30.76 11.83 1.44
CA SER A 307 30.91 12.77 0.31
C SER A 307 30.34 12.34 -1.05
N GLU A 308 29.30 13.09 -1.45
CA GLU A 308 28.81 13.40 -2.79
C GLU A 308 28.43 12.32 -3.82
N LEU A 309 28.80 11.04 -3.73
CA LEU A 309 28.23 9.97 -4.56
C LEU A 309 28.64 8.59 -4.01
N ASP A 310 27.63 7.76 -3.75
CA ASP A 310 27.69 6.30 -3.66
C ASP A 310 28.68 5.65 -2.70
N HIS A 311 28.45 4.35 -2.49
CA HIS A 311 29.38 3.37 -1.94
C HIS A 311 30.86 3.68 -2.25
N PRO A 312 31.82 3.27 -1.41
CA PRO A 312 33.24 3.33 -1.77
C PRO A 312 33.44 2.72 -3.16
N PRO A 313 34.15 3.36 -4.12
CA PRO A 313 34.22 2.88 -5.49
C PRO A 313 34.54 1.38 -5.55
N ARG A 314 33.67 0.60 -6.22
CA ARG A 314 33.85 -0.85 -6.35
C ARG A 314 35.23 -1.13 -6.94
N ARG A 315 36.07 -1.84 -6.20
CA ARG A 315 37.34 -2.35 -6.72
C ARG A 315 37.03 -3.55 -7.62
N LEU A 316 37.17 -3.38 -8.92
CA LEU A 316 36.90 -4.45 -9.89
C LEU A 316 38.03 -5.49 -9.88
N PRO A 317 37.71 -6.78 -10.12
CA PRO A 317 38.74 -7.80 -10.27
C PRO A 317 39.67 -7.46 -11.46
N PRO A 318 40.99 -7.67 -11.34
CA PRO A 318 41.90 -7.64 -12.48
C PRO A 318 41.51 -8.65 -13.58
N PRO A 319 41.94 -8.45 -14.84
CA PRO A 319 41.70 -9.43 -15.91
C PRO A 319 42.17 -10.83 -15.52
N GLY A 320 41.29 -11.82 -15.67
CA GLY A 320 41.56 -13.22 -15.28
C GLY A 320 41.31 -13.57 -13.81
N GLN A 321 40.92 -12.61 -12.97
CA GLN A 321 40.43 -12.84 -11.61
C GLN A 321 38.91 -12.69 -11.55
N SER A 322 38.27 -13.31 -10.55
CA SER A 322 36.82 -13.23 -10.36
C SER A 322 36.43 -13.52 -8.92
N CYS A 323 35.19 -13.20 -8.56
CA CYS A 323 34.62 -13.50 -7.25
C CYS A 323 34.43 -15.00 -6.95
N ALA A 324 34.75 -15.89 -7.89
CA ALA A 324 34.83 -17.32 -7.61
C ALA A 324 36.02 -17.69 -6.69
N VAL A 325 37.05 -16.84 -6.65
CA VAL A 325 38.20 -16.97 -5.73
C VAL A 325 38.44 -15.59 -5.10
N PRO A 326 37.81 -15.29 -3.94
CA PRO A 326 37.92 -13.98 -3.31
C PRO A 326 39.37 -13.65 -2.93
N GLU A 327 39.84 -12.46 -3.32
CA GLU A 327 41.11 -11.88 -2.86
C GLU A 327 40.84 -10.51 -2.23
N HIS A 328 41.65 -10.09 -1.25
CA HIS A 328 41.46 -8.80 -0.57
C HIS A 328 41.70 -7.55 -1.46
N THR A 329 42.08 -7.74 -2.71
CA THR A 329 42.48 -6.71 -3.69
C THR A 329 41.31 -6.12 -4.48
N PHE A 330 40.17 -6.83 -4.56
CA PHE A 330 38.94 -6.37 -5.22
C PHE A 330 37.72 -6.67 -4.35
N ASP A 331 36.57 -6.07 -4.67
CA ASP A 331 35.33 -6.22 -3.90
C ASP A 331 34.40 -7.25 -4.57
N CYS A 332 33.93 -8.20 -3.77
CA CYS A 332 33.01 -9.27 -4.16
C CYS A 332 31.79 -9.35 -3.25
N PRO A 333 30.62 -9.77 -3.76
CA PRO A 333 29.46 -10.01 -2.91
C PRO A 333 29.85 -10.91 -1.72
N PHE A 334 29.35 -10.57 -0.53
CA PHE A 334 29.59 -11.30 0.73
C PHE A 334 31.02 -11.31 1.30
N ASP A 335 32.01 -10.68 0.65
CA ASP A 335 33.41 -10.75 1.09
C ASP A 335 33.77 -9.76 2.21
N GLY A 336 32.84 -8.86 2.55
CA GLY A 336 33.04 -7.82 3.57
C GLY A 336 33.98 -6.69 3.13
N GLY A 337 34.30 -6.59 1.84
CA GLY A 337 35.07 -5.50 1.24
C GLY A 337 34.36 -4.15 1.39
N PRO A 338 35.08 -3.01 1.30
CA PRO A 338 34.51 -1.69 1.57
C PRO A 338 33.26 -1.35 0.76
N TYR A 339 33.16 -1.81 -0.50
CA TYR A 339 31.95 -1.64 -1.32
C TYR A 339 30.79 -2.47 -0.75
N TYR A 340 30.90 -3.81 -0.75
CA TYR A 340 29.79 -4.71 -0.36
C TYR A 340 29.44 -4.69 1.13
N SER A 341 30.31 -4.13 1.99
CA SER A 341 30.02 -3.89 3.40
C SER A 341 29.24 -2.59 3.67
N SER A 342 28.96 -1.78 2.63
CA SER A 342 28.19 -0.57 2.79
C SER A 342 26.77 -0.86 3.28
N PRO A 343 26.15 0.05 4.06
CA PRO A 343 24.81 -0.20 4.59
C PRO A 343 23.73 -0.49 3.53
N PRO A 344 23.67 0.21 2.36
CA PRO A 344 22.66 -0.12 1.36
C PRO A 344 22.85 -1.51 0.74
N LEU A 345 24.09 -1.93 0.46
CA LEU A 345 24.37 -3.29 -0.05
C LEU A 345 24.14 -4.35 1.03
N GLN A 346 24.42 -4.07 2.31
CA GLN A 346 24.06 -4.96 3.42
C GLN A 346 22.55 -5.11 3.60
N ALA A 347 21.76 -4.10 3.22
CA ALA A 347 20.30 -4.15 3.29
C ALA A 347 19.70 -5.15 2.28
N GLU A 348 20.34 -5.33 1.13
CA GLU A 348 19.88 -6.28 0.11
C GLU A 348 19.88 -7.73 0.61
N LEU A 349 20.83 -8.07 1.51
CA LEU A 349 20.89 -9.37 2.16
C LEU A 349 19.60 -9.72 2.91
N CYS A 350 18.85 -8.72 3.38
CA CYS A 350 17.58 -8.96 4.06
C CYS A 350 16.52 -9.58 3.16
N ILE A 351 16.59 -9.33 1.84
CA ILE A 351 15.57 -9.76 0.89
C ILE A 351 15.66 -11.26 0.64
N ALA A 352 16.79 -11.72 0.10
CA ALA A 352 16.99 -13.10 -0.34
C ALA A 352 18.28 -13.74 0.21
N GLY A 353 18.95 -13.10 1.16
CA GLY A 353 20.29 -13.52 1.60
C GLY A 353 21.34 -13.32 0.51
N SER A 354 21.08 -12.45 -0.47
CA SER A 354 22.02 -12.07 -1.53
C SER A 354 22.08 -10.57 -1.74
N GLN A 355 23.17 -10.12 -2.37
CA GLN A 355 23.34 -8.74 -2.82
C GLN A 355 23.13 -8.73 -4.34
N SER A 356 22.55 -7.64 -4.84
CA SER A 356 22.45 -7.36 -6.26
C SER A 356 23.88 -7.29 -6.82
N ASP A 357 24.12 -8.04 -7.89
CA ASP A 357 25.39 -8.00 -8.59
C ASP A 357 25.10 -7.82 -10.07
N ILE A 358 26.06 -7.20 -10.75
CA ILE A 358 26.21 -7.31 -12.19
C ILE A 358 26.69 -8.76 -12.44
N SER A 359 25.76 -9.71 -12.33
CA SER A 359 25.78 -11.01 -12.98
C SER A 359 27.13 -11.71 -13.10
N ASN A 360 27.58 -12.50 -12.12
CA ASN A 360 28.64 -13.53 -12.29
C ASN A 360 29.82 -13.12 -13.21
N CYS A 361 30.29 -11.87 -13.10
CA CYS A 361 31.14 -11.32 -14.13
C CYS A 361 32.58 -11.78 -13.95
N MET A 362 33.06 -12.62 -14.85
CA MET A 362 34.50 -12.71 -15.14
C MET A 362 34.84 -11.62 -16.14
N LEU A 363 35.86 -10.81 -15.82
CA LEU A 363 36.55 -10.02 -16.82
C LEU A 363 37.42 -10.96 -17.64
N ASN A 364 37.15 -11.06 -18.94
CA ASN A 364 38.01 -11.84 -19.82
C ASN A 364 39.42 -11.23 -19.84
N SER A 365 40.39 -11.89 -20.50
CA SER A 365 41.78 -11.40 -20.60
C SER A 365 41.93 -10.04 -21.29
N ARG A 366 40.84 -9.45 -21.78
CA ARG A 366 40.76 -8.12 -22.40
C ARG A 366 40.02 -7.08 -21.53
N GLY A 367 39.55 -7.46 -20.35
CA GLY A 367 38.81 -6.55 -19.46
C GLY A 367 37.35 -6.35 -19.85
N GLU A 368 36.75 -7.29 -20.58
CA GLU A 368 35.32 -7.24 -20.97
C GLU A 368 34.49 -8.18 -20.09
N PHE A 369 33.27 -7.77 -19.74
CA PHE A 369 32.34 -8.55 -18.93
C PHE A 369 31.82 -9.79 -19.69
N THR A 370 31.97 -10.98 -19.09
CA THR A 370 31.35 -12.22 -19.58
C THR A 370 30.37 -12.75 -18.53
N VAL A 371 29.08 -12.79 -18.88
CA VAL A 371 28.03 -13.39 -18.06
C VAL A 371 28.03 -14.90 -18.28
N TYR A 372 28.22 -15.69 -17.23
CA TYR A 372 27.90 -17.12 -17.28
C TYR A 372 26.47 -17.32 -16.77
N GLU A 373 25.58 -17.76 -17.66
CA GLU A 373 24.32 -18.41 -17.26
C GLU A 373 24.67 -19.64 -16.42
N LYS A 374 24.13 -19.69 -15.21
CA LYS A 374 24.31 -20.83 -14.31
C LYS A 374 23.55 -22.02 -14.91
N ASN A 375 24.25 -22.94 -15.55
CA ASN A 375 23.69 -24.25 -15.85
C ASN A 375 23.53 -25.04 -14.54
N THR A 376 22.27 -25.37 -14.24
CA THR A 376 21.72 -26.26 -13.19
C THR A 376 21.80 -25.81 -11.73
#